data_AF-A0A951V7H0-F1
#
_entry.id   AF-A0A951V7H0-F1
#
_cell.length_a   1.000
_cell.length_b   1.000
_cell.length_c   1.000
_cell.angle_alpha   90.00
_cell.angle_beta   90.00
_cell.angle_gamma   90.00
#
_symmetry.space_group_name_H-M   'P 1'
#
loop_
_entity.id
_entity.type
_entity.pdbx_description
1 polymer ?
#
loop_
_entity_poly.entity_id
_entity_poly.type
_entity_poly.pdbx_seq_one_letter_code
_entity_poly.pdbx_strand_id
1 'polypeptide(L)'
;MKTTELENLFNKITHSEKNNFLWDILKNDERIKKMFIEKYFQEWEAIRLQNPPDFDVNELLNKIWEDAAEISKGLNQLDFEDLDWDLWEDPGYYVPDYEAAQMIAEGMADHALEGLLDKLKNEIEFGNLTHIVSELASIVHGIDMAEIYDPYNNISDYPNDYFFEKVRNNLMEEKDKLLSRNFLPDDYKTAFGLLFKFREEKEQKEENPEDLFMTMIADLLIAVINNKENAQVFWQLANEFRIDLKEFPRLLNHVVGLMDNKKLWVQIMESIFLQDYQTSEDLMAYYFKSQKEIFQEKATAFFEKYKYESYTFLAEKVKKGSPLHISILKHAALKMERISAFRELSGFVSEDEKIQLIESISNLRYRIQLWNHEKMFDKTEAIISDELKDDPVYDRIDFTQSIKYLYNPMPESAIRLTEIKVEKVLKSERNRVAYQYIADLLKQSLSIPGKQEYIYSMVNQLYNHKPNLPALKDELRKAGLMV
;
A
#
# COMPACT_ATOMS: atom_id res chain seq x y z
N MET A 1 -9.40 16.79 48.82
CA MET A 1 -8.70 16.15 49.95
C MET A 1 -7.24 16.56 49.86
N LYS A 2 -6.61 17.02 50.94
CA LYS A 2 -5.17 17.34 50.89
C LYS A 2 -4.40 16.01 50.83
N THR A 3 -3.36 15.90 50.00
CA THR A 3 -2.56 14.68 49.82
C THR A 3 -2.11 14.07 51.16
N THR A 4 -1.82 14.92 52.14
CA THR A 4 -1.43 14.55 53.51
C THR A 4 -2.55 13.85 54.32
N GLU A 5 -3.83 14.15 54.06
CA GLU A 5 -4.96 13.48 54.73
C GLU A 5 -5.15 12.06 54.20
N LEU A 6 -4.97 11.86 52.88
CA LEU A 6 -5.01 10.55 52.23
C LEU A 6 -3.87 9.66 52.73
N GLU A 7 -2.64 10.18 52.75
CA GLU A 7 -1.46 9.45 53.22
C GLU A 7 -1.61 9.01 54.68
N ASN A 8 -2.15 9.89 55.53
CA ASN A 8 -2.40 9.57 56.93
C ASN A 8 -3.47 8.48 57.11
N LEU A 9 -4.53 8.49 56.30
CA LEU A 9 -5.54 7.42 56.31
C LEU A 9 -4.92 6.11 55.81
N PHE A 10 -4.21 6.15 54.68
CA PHE A 10 -3.54 5.00 54.10
C PHE A 10 -2.55 4.38 55.09
N ASN A 11 -1.80 5.17 55.84
CA ASN A 11 -0.85 4.63 56.83
C ASN A 11 -1.51 4.06 58.09
N LYS A 12 -2.76 4.42 58.39
CA LYS A 12 -3.50 3.93 59.57
C LYS A 12 -4.23 2.60 59.33
N ILE A 13 -4.69 2.35 58.10
CA ILE A 13 -5.37 1.10 57.75
C ILE A 13 -4.37 -0.07 57.67
N THR A 14 -4.84 -1.28 58.00
CA THR A 14 -4.00 -2.48 58.03
C THR A 14 -3.59 -2.94 56.63
N HIS A 15 -2.54 -3.76 56.52
CA HIS A 15 -2.16 -4.37 55.24
C HIS A 15 -3.28 -5.22 54.62
N SER A 16 -4.06 -5.94 55.44
CA SER A 16 -5.17 -6.75 54.94
C SER A 16 -6.28 -5.88 54.34
N GLU A 17 -6.63 -4.76 54.98
CA GLU A 17 -7.65 -3.84 54.48
C GLU A 17 -7.20 -3.16 53.18
N LYS A 18 -5.92 -2.78 53.08
CA LYS A 18 -5.34 -2.25 51.83
C LYS A 18 -5.41 -3.25 50.69
N ASN A 19 -5.04 -4.50 50.95
CA ASN A 19 -5.04 -5.55 49.93
C ASN A 19 -6.46 -5.89 49.48
N ASN A 20 -7.42 -5.96 50.41
CA ASN A 20 -8.82 -6.18 50.08
C ASN A 20 -9.37 -5.03 49.22
N PHE A 21 -9.09 -3.78 49.61
CA PHE A 21 -9.48 -2.61 48.82
C PHE A 21 -8.85 -2.62 47.42
N LEU A 22 -7.56 -2.96 47.32
CA LEU A 22 -6.90 -3.11 46.02
C LEU A 22 -7.55 -4.23 45.19
N TRP A 23 -7.84 -5.39 45.78
CA TRP A 23 -8.53 -6.48 45.09
C TRP A 23 -9.91 -6.08 44.61
N ASP A 24 -10.69 -5.38 45.44
CA ASP A 24 -12.00 -4.88 45.06
C ASP A 24 -11.91 -3.87 43.91
N ILE A 25 -10.89 -3.00 43.90
CA ILE A 25 -10.63 -2.11 42.77
C ILE A 25 -10.26 -2.91 41.52
N LEU A 26 -9.25 -3.79 41.61
CA LEU A 26 -8.77 -4.57 40.47
C LEU A 26 -9.86 -5.46 39.86
N LYS A 27 -10.83 -5.91 40.67
CA LYS A 27 -11.94 -6.74 40.20
C LYS A 27 -13.02 -5.94 39.45
N ASN A 28 -13.19 -4.66 39.79
CA ASN A 28 -14.31 -3.84 39.31
C ASN A 28 -13.90 -2.72 38.34
N ASP A 29 -12.60 -2.43 38.21
CA ASP A 29 -12.07 -1.40 37.33
C ASP A 29 -11.01 -2.00 36.38
N GLU A 30 -11.43 -2.28 35.14
CA GLU A 30 -10.58 -2.88 34.11
C GLU A 30 -9.38 -1.99 33.75
N ARG A 31 -9.52 -0.65 33.82
CA ARG A 31 -8.41 0.26 33.56
C ARG A 31 -7.33 0.12 34.62
N ILE A 32 -7.71 0.10 35.91
CA ILE A 32 -6.74 -0.06 37.00
C ILE A 32 -6.13 -1.46 36.98
N LYS A 33 -6.92 -2.49 36.66
CA LYS A 33 -6.43 -3.85 36.45
C LYS A 33 -5.39 -3.92 35.34
N LYS A 34 -5.65 -3.32 34.19
CA LYS A 34 -4.69 -3.21 33.08
C LYS A 34 -3.40 -2.54 33.52
N MET A 35 -3.48 -1.35 34.13
CA MET A 35 -2.29 -0.65 34.65
C MET A 35 -1.51 -1.48 35.68
N PHE A 36 -2.19 -2.27 36.50
CA PHE A 36 -1.55 -3.16 37.47
C PHE A 36 -0.81 -4.31 36.76
N ILE A 37 -1.43 -4.94 35.77
CA ILE A 37 -0.79 -6.00 34.97
C ILE A 37 0.40 -5.44 34.20
N GLU A 38 0.27 -4.30 33.51
CA GLU A 38 1.37 -3.64 32.79
C GLU A 38 2.58 -3.38 33.71
N LYS A 39 2.30 -2.92 34.93
CA LYS A 39 3.35 -2.65 35.93
C LYS A 39 4.08 -3.92 36.40
N TYR A 40 3.39 -5.06 36.46
CA TYR A 40 3.92 -6.35 36.93
C TYR A 40 3.85 -7.42 35.82
N PHE A 41 4.12 -7.00 34.58
CA PHE A 41 3.88 -7.82 33.40
C PHE A 41 4.69 -9.11 33.42
N GLN A 42 5.94 -9.06 33.88
CA GLN A 42 6.82 -10.24 33.94
C GLN A 42 6.29 -11.29 34.92
N GLU A 43 5.82 -10.86 36.09
CA GLU A 43 5.23 -11.74 37.10
C GLU A 43 3.90 -12.32 36.61
N TRP A 44 3.06 -11.49 36.01
CA TRP A 44 1.79 -11.92 35.45
C TRP A 44 1.98 -12.93 34.32
N GLU A 45 2.95 -12.71 33.42
CA GLU A 45 3.23 -13.62 32.31
C GLU A 45 3.74 -14.98 32.80
N ALA A 46 4.60 -14.98 33.84
CA ALA A 46 5.05 -16.20 34.48
C ALA A 46 3.89 -16.98 35.12
N ILE A 47 2.93 -16.29 35.76
CA ILE A 47 1.74 -16.91 36.35
C ILE A 47 0.84 -17.49 35.26
N ARG A 48 0.59 -16.75 34.17
CA ARG A 48 -0.26 -17.20 33.06
C ARG A 48 0.29 -18.47 32.42
N LEU A 49 1.59 -18.53 32.17
CA LEU A 49 2.24 -19.72 31.58
C LEU A 49 2.23 -20.95 32.50
N GLN A 50 2.12 -20.76 33.82
CA GLN A 50 2.03 -21.87 34.78
C GLN A 50 0.60 -22.35 35.01
N ASN A 51 -0.39 -21.52 34.71
CA ASN A 51 -1.81 -21.80 34.94
C ASN A 51 -2.58 -21.67 33.62
N PRO A 52 -2.36 -22.60 32.67
CA PRO A 52 -3.08 -22.57 31.40
C PRO A 52 -4.58 -22.69 31.66
N PRO A 53 -5.41 -21.87 30.99
CA PRO A 53 -6.85 -22.10 30.98
C PRO A 53 -7.18 -23.43 30.30
N ASP A 54 -8.23 -24.08 30.79
CA ASP A 54 -8.84 -25.24 30.14
C ASP A 54 -9.96 -24.74 29.24
N PHE A 55 -9.81 -24.94 27.92
CA PHE A 55 -10.73 -24.41 26.92
C PHE A 55 -11.70 -25.49 26.45
N ASP A 56 -13.00 -25.26 26.60
CA ASP A 56 -14.01 -26.03 25.88
C ASP A 56 -14.21 -25.44 24.48
N VAL A 57 -13.73 -26.17 23.47
CA VAL A 57 -13.80 -25.76 22.06
C VAL A 57 -15.25 -25.53 21.61
N ASN A 58 -16.23 -26.29 22.11
CA ASN A 58 -17.63 -26.09 21.71
C ASN A 58 -18.22 -24.82 22.34
N GLU A 59 -17.87 -24.53 23.58
CA GLU A 59 -18.27 -23.28 24.24
C GLU A 59 -17.70 -22.08 23.49
N LEU A 60 -16.41 -22.12 23.14
CA LEU A 60 -15.77 -21.07 22.35
C LEU A 60 -16.39 -20.91 20.97
N LEU A 61 -16.72 -22.00 20.27
CA LEU A 61 -17.39 -21.92 18.97
C LEU A 61 -18.76 -21.24 19.08
N ASN A 62 -19.58 -21.64 20.05
CA ASN A 62 -20.88 -21.00 20.28
C ASN A 62 -20.70 -19.51 20.57
N LYS A 63 -19.70 -19.17 21.40
CA LYS A 63 -19.37 -17.78 21.69
C LYS A 63 -18.97 -17.01 20.44
N ILE A 64 -18.19 -17.61 19.53
CA ILE A 64 -17.79 -16.97 18.27
C ILE A 64 -19.04 -16.57 17.47
N TRP A 65 -19.98 -17.50 17.31
CA TRP A 65 -21.23 -17.25 16.59
C TRP A 65 -22.11 -16.19 17.28
N GLU A 66 -22.22 -16.23 18.60
CA GLU A 66 -23.01 -15.27 19.38
C GLU A 66 -22.44 -13.84 19.26
N ASP A 67 -21.13 -13.69 19.49
CA ASP A 67 -20.44 -12.42 19.37
C ASP A 67 -20.50 -11.88 17.92
N ALA A 68 -20.31 -12.74 16.91
CA ALA A 68 -20.40 -12.35 15.50
C ALA A 68 -21.80 -11.82 15.15
N ALA A 69 -22.87 -12.47 15.64
CA ALA A 69 -24.24 -12.02 15.43
C ALA A 69 -24.52 -10.67 16.11
N GLU A 70 -23.95 -10.42 17.30
CA GLU A 70 -24.06 -9.13 17.99
C GLU A 70 -23.33 -8.02 17.20
N ILE A 71 -22.12 -8.31 16.71
CA ILE A 71 -21.32 -7.38 15.90
C ILE A 71 -22.06 -7.04 14.61
N SER A 72 -22.51 -8.04 13.86
CA SER A 72 -23.31 -7.86 12.63
C SER A 72 -24.53 -6.98 12.88
N LYS A 73 -25.27 -7.24 13.96
CA LYS A 73 -26.44 -6.45 14.35
C LYS A 73 -26.09 -4.99 14.65
N GLY A 74 -24.92 -4.73 15.26
CA GLY A 74 -24.44 -3.37 15.52
C GLY A 74 -24.08 -2.64 14.23
N LEU A 75 -23.38 -3.30 13.32
CA LEU A 75 -22.97 -2.72 12.03
C LEU A 75 -24.17 -2.45 11.11
N ASN A 76 -25.19 -3.32 11.12
CA ASN A 76 -26.43 -3.14 10.36
C ASN A 76 -27.27 -1.93 10.83
N GLN A 77 -26.96 -1.35 11.98
CA GLN A 77 -27.65 -0.16 12.49
C GLN A 77 -26.97 1.14 12.08
N LEU A 78 -25.82 1.07 11.40
CA LEU A 78 -25.16 2.25 10.86
C LEU A 78 -25.98 2.82 9.71
N ASP A 79 -26.30 4.11 9.80
CA ASP A 79 -27.02 4.85 8.79
C ASP A 79 -26.05 5.79 8.06
N PHE A 80 -25.72 5.44 6.82
CA PHE A 80 -24.91 6.26 5.94
C PHE A 80 -25.75 7.01 4.88
N GLU A 81 -27.08 6.86 4.91
CA GLU A 81 -27.99 7.63 4.05
C GLU A 81 -28.25 9.01 4.65
N ASP A 82 -28.52 9.09 5.97
CA ASP A 82 -28.77 10.34 6.70
C ASP A 82 -27.69 10.56 7.77
N LEU A 83 -26.53 11.08 7.32
CA LEU A 83 -25.40 11.34 8.20
C LEU A 83 -25.70 12.41 9.24
N ASP A 84 -25.25 12.17 10.48
CA ASP A 84 -25.36 13.15 11.56
C ASP A 84 -24.34 14.28 11.37
N TRP A 85 -24.77 15.33 10.66
CA TRP A 85 -23.96 16.52 10.40
C TRP A 85 -23.56 17.30 11.66
N ASP A 86 -24.18 17.03 12.82
CA ASP A 86 -23.76 17.62 14.09
C ASP A 86 -22.39 17.05 14.54
N LEU A 87 -21.93 15.93 13.96
CA LEU A 87 -20.59 15.37 14.17
C LEU A 87 -19.50 16.08 13.34
N TRP A 88 -19.86 16.99 12.43
CA TRP A 88 -18.88 17.71 11.61
C TRP A 88 -18.11 18.76 12.42
N GLU A 89 -16.81 18.57 12.55
CA GLU A 89 -15.90 19.59 13.09
C GLU A 89 -15.19 20.34 11.94
N ASP A 90 -15.48 21.64 11.78
CA ASP A 90 -14.87 22.49 10.74
C ASP A 90 -13.32 22.52 10.91
N PRO A 91 -12.55 22.03 9.91
CA PRO A 91 -11.11 21.98 10.00
C PRO A 91 -10.43 23.34 9.76
N GLY A 92 -11.21 24.42 9.58
CA GLY A 92 -10.71 25.79 9.41
C GLY A 92 -10.31 26.13 7.97
N TYR A 93 -10.67 25.28 7.00
CA TYR A 93 -10.54 25.50 5.57
C TYR A 93 -11.74 24.92 4.83
N TYR A 94 -11.98 25.36 3.58
CA TYR A 94 -13.11 24.86 2.80
C TYR A 94 -12.93 23.37 2.47
N VAL A 95 -13.92 22.57 2.85
CA VAL A 95 -14.08 21.16 2.49
C VAL A 95 -15.39 21.02 1.73
N PRO A 96 -15.42 20.44 0.51
CA PRO A 96 -16.66 20.13 -0.18
C PRO A 96 -17.56 19.19 0.62
N ASP A 97 -18.89 19.34 0.49
CA ASP A 97 -19.87 18.56 1.25
C ASP A 97 -19.68 17.03 1.10
N TYR A 98 -19.27 16.53 -0.07
CA TYR A 98 -19.02 15.10 -0.26
C TYR A 98 -17.81 14.58 0.53
N GLU A 99 -16.76 15.40 0.70
CA GLU A 99 -15.59 15.04 1.52
C GLU A 99 -15.93 15.11 3.01
N ALA A 100 -16.74 16.10 3.41
CA ALA A 100 -17.23 16.19 4.78
C ALA A 100 -18.14 15.01 5.15
N ALA A 101 -19.04 14.61 4.25
CA ALA A 101 -19.90 13.43 4.41
C ALA A 101 -19.08 12.15 4.60
N GLN A 102 -18.07 11.94 3.75
CA GLN A 102 -17.13 10.82 3.90
C GLN A 102 -16.45 10.84 5.27
N MET A 103 -15.92 11.99 5.72
CA MET A 103 -15.24 12.08 7.02
C MET A 103 -16.16 11.74 8.20
N ILE A 104 -17.43 12.17 8.16
CA ILE A 104 -18.42 11.84 9.20
C ILE A 104 -18.71 10.33 9.18
N ALA A 105 -18.95 9.77 8.00
CA ALA A 105 -19.24 8.34 7.83
C ALA A 105 -18.07 7.47 8.32
N GLU A 106 -16.84 7.84 7.98
CA GLU A 106 -15.62 7.18 8.48
C GLU A 106 -15.53 7.27 10.01
N GLY A 107 -15.84 8.43 10.61
CA GLY A 107 -15.88 8.60 12.06
C GLY A 107 -16.93 7.73 12.76
N MET A 108 -18.12 7.63 12.19
CA MET A 108 -19.19 6.73 12.68
C MET A 108 -18.78 5.26 12.60
N ALA A 109 -18.19 4.84 11.47
CA ALA A 109 -17.69 3.49 11.26
C ALA A 109 -16.56 3.14 12.24
N ASP A 110 -15.60 4.06 12.44
CA ASP A 110 -14.50 3.88 13.39
C ASP A 110 -14.99 3.74 14.83
N HIS A 111 -15.95 4.57 15.24
CA HIS A 111 -16.53 4.49 16.57
C HIS A 111 -17.24 3.14 16.83
N ALA A 112 -17.91 2.59 15.81
CA ALA A 112 -18.56 1.29 15.91
C ALA A 112 -17.56 0.14 16.14
N LEU A 113 -16.33 0.25 15.63
CA LEU A 113 -15.27 -0.74 15.82
C LEU A 113 -14.42 -0.54 17.08
N GLU A 114 -14.37 0.68 17.63
CA GLU A 114 -13.41 1.09 18.67
C GLU A 114 -13.38 0.10 19.85
N GLY A 115 -14.54 -0.22 20.42
CA GLY A 115 -14.65 -1.15 21.56
C GLY A 115 -14.23 -2.59 21.23
N LEU A 116 -14.48 -3.05 20.00
CA LEU A 116 -14.10 -4.39 19.54
C LEU A 116 -12.59 -4.49 19.34
N LEU A 117 -12.00 -3.48 18.69
CA LEU A 117 -10.56 -3.41 18.48
C LEU A 117 -9.81 -3.25 19.80
N ASP A 118 -10.34 -2.50 20.76
CA ASP A 118 -9.73 -2.38 22.09
C ASP A 118 -9.79 -3.69 22.88
N LYS A 119 -10.87 -4.46 22.74
CA LYS A 119 -10.95 -5.82 23.30
C LYS A 119 -9.91 -6.74 22.65
N LEU A 120 -9.79 -6.73 21.33
CA LEU A 120 -8.77 -7.51 20.61
C LEU A 120 -7.34 -7.11 21.02
N LYS A 121 -7.04 -5.81 21.13
CA LYS A 121 -5.74 -5.32 21.63
C LYS A 121 -5.44 -5.84 23.02
N ASN A 122 -6.43 -5.82 23.92
CA ASN A 122 -6.26 -6.34 25.28
C ASN A 122 -5.99 -7.85 25.28
N GLU A 123 -6.62 -8.63 24.40
CA GLU A 123 -6.31 -10.05 24.24
C GLU A 123 -4.93 -10.28 23.62
N ILE A 124 -4.46 -9.42 22.70
CA ILE A 124 -3.09 -9.51 22.18
C ILE A 124 -2.07 -9.23 23.29
N GLU A 125 -2.35 -8.23 24.13
CA GLU A 125 -1.45 -7.77 25.17
C GLU A 125 -1.40 -8.72 26.38
N PHE A 126 -2.55 -9.27 26.80
CA PHE A 126 -2.72 -10.04 28.03
C PHE A 126 -3.41 -11.40 27.83
N GLY A 127 -3.94 -11.71 26.66
CA GLY A 127 -4.69 -12.93 26.41
C GLY A 127 -3.84 -14.16 26.08
N ASN A 128 -4.54 -15.25 25.81
CA ASN A 128 -3.96 -16.47 25.24
C ASN A 128 -4.26 -16.50 23.73
N LEU A 129 -3.48 -17.26 22.96
CA LEU A 129 -3.64 -17.33 21.50
C LEU A 129 -5.05 -17.79 21.12
N THR A 130 -5.60 -18.75 21.86
CA THR A 130 -6.97 -19.24 21.65
C THR A 130 -8.02 -18.12 21.76
N HIS A 131 -7.89 -17.22 22.75
CA HIS A 131 -8.81 -16.08 22.87
C HIS A 131 -8.60 -15.04 21.76
N ILE A 132 -7.34 -14.74 21.39
CA ILE A 132 -7.04 -13.83 20.28
C ILE A 132 -7.70 -14.33 18.99
N VAL A 133 -7.55 -15.62 18.69
CA VAL A 133 -8.16 -16.26 17.51
C VAL A 133 -9.69 -16.26 17.60
N SER A 134 -10.25 -16.55 18.78
CA SER A 134 -11.70 -16.50 19.01
C SER A 134 -12.25 -15.10 18.75
N GLU A 135 -11.66 -14.06 19.34
CA GLU A 135 -12.10 -12.68 19.19
C GLU A 135 -11.99 -12.21 17.74
N LEU A 136 -10.87 -12.52 17.09
CA LEU A 136 -10.69 -12.16 15.68
C LEU A 136 -11.70 -12.88 14.78
N ALA A 137 -11.99 -14.16 15.05
CA ALA A 137 -13.02 -14.90 14.32
C ALA A 137 -14.40 -14.28 14.50
N SER A 138 -14.77 -13.89 15.72
CA SER A 138 -16.03 -13.18 15.99
C SER A 138 -16.13 -11.88 15.21
N ILE A 139 -15.09 -11.05 15.25
CA ILE A 139 -15.08 -9.74 14.57
C ILE A 139 -15.17 -9.91 13.05
N VAL A 140 -14.28 -10.72 12.47
CA VAL A 140 -14.22 -10.91 11.02
C VAL A 140 -15.52 -11.52 10.51
N HIS A 141 -16.06 -12.53 11.20
CA HIS A 141 -17.32 -13.13 10.79
C HIS A 141 -18.52 -12.19 10.99
N GLY A 142 -18.55 -11.42 12.09
CA GLY A 142 -19.60 -10.44 12.32
C GLY A 142 -19.64 -9.34 11.26
N ILE A 143 -18.47 -8.89 10.78
CA ILE A 143 -18.36 -7.97 9.64
C ILE A 143 -18.85 -8.65 8.37
N ASP A 144 -18.42 -9.89 8.10
CA ASP A 144 -18.82 -10.66 6.90
C ASP A 144 -20.34 -10.84 6.79
N MET A 145 -21.01 -11.05 7.93
CA MET A 145 -22.47 -11.18 8.01
C MET A 145 -23.23 -9.85 7.93
N ALA A 146 -22.56 -8.70 8.03
CA ALA A 146 -23.22 -7.40 8.11
C ALA A 146 -23.70 -6.94 6.71
N GLU A 147 -24.96 -6.53 6.62
CA GLU A 147 -25.59 -5.92 5.45
C GLU A 147 -25.58 -4.39 5.63
N ILE A 148 -24.40 -3.79 5.53
CA ILE A 148 -24.21 -2.35 5.77
C ILE A 148 -24.76 -1.56 4.59
N TYR A 149 -25.67 -0.62 4.87
CA TYR A 149 -26.31 0.21 3.86
C TYR A 149 -25.58 1.56 3.69
N ASP A 150 -24.84 1.69 2.59
CA ASP A 150 -24.15 2.94 2.19
C ASP A 150 -24.52 3.31 0.74
N PRO A 151 -25.67 3.97 0.52
CA PRO A 151 -26.16 4.25 -0.83
C PRO A 151 -25.33 5.29 -1.60
N TYR A 152 -24.45 6.01 -0.91
CA TYR A 152 -23.61 7.07 -1.48
C TYR A 152 -22.14 6.69 -1.57
N ASN A 153 -21.76 5.47 -1.17
CA ASN A 153 -20.39 4.97 -1.09
C ASN A 153 -19.48 5.93 -0.30
N ASN A 154 -20.00 6.45 0.82
CA ASN A 154 -19.27 7.38 1.68
C ASN A 154 -18.02 6.73 2.28
N ILE A 155 -18.04 5.44 2.62
CA ILE A 155 -16.88 4.73 3.21
C ILE A 155 -16.15 3.81 2.22
N SER A 156 -16.88 3.16 1.31
CA SER A 156 -16.31 2.26 0.28
C SER A 156 -17.40 1.85 -0.72
N ASP A 157 -17.01 1.41 -1.92
CA ASP A 157 -17.91 0.73 -2.87
C ASP A 157 -18.46 -0.59 -2.28
N TYR A 158 -17.71 -1.20 -1.38
CA TYR A 158 -18.10 -2.35 -0.58
C TYR A 158 -17.86 -2.01 0.90
N PRO A 159 -18.90 -1.62 1.65
CA PRO A 159 -18.75 -1.13 3.03
C PRO A 159 -17.95 -2.06 3.94
N ASN A 160 -18.18 -3.37 3.87
CA ASN A 160 -17.51 -4.38 4.69
C ASN A 160 -15.97 -4.34 4.50
N ASP A 161 -15.48 -4.01 3.30
CA ASP A 161 -14.03 -3.89 3.02
C ASP A 161 -13.38 -2.83 3.90
N TYR A 162 -14.07 -1.71 4.17
CA TYR A 162 -13.57 -0.67 5.06
C TYR A 162 -13.28 -1.23 6.46
N PHE A 163 -14.24 -2.00 7.01
CA PHE A 163 -14.11 -2.62 8.33
C PHE A 163 -13.02 -3.69 8.35
N PHE A 164 -12.89 -4.50 7.30
CA PHE A 164 -11.81 -5.47 7.19
C PHE A 164 -10.43 -4.80 7.16
N GLU A 165 -10.27 -3.71 6.40
CA GLU A 165 -9.01 -2.96 6.38
C GLU A 165 -8.68 -2.37 7.75
N LYS A 166 -9.66 -1.86 8.50
CA LYS A 166 -9.46 -1.35 9.86
C LYS A 166 -8.96 -2.43 10.82
N VAL A 167 -9.59 -3.61 10.80
CA VAL A 167 -9.14 -4.76 11.58
C VAL A 167 -7.71 -5.18 11.19
N ARG A 168 -7.41 -5.25 9.88
CA ARG A 168 -6.07 -5.60 9.38
C ARG A 168 -5.01 -4.60 9.83
N ASN A 169 -5.29 -3.31 9.68
CA ASN A 169 -4.37 -2.24 10.08
C ASN A 169 -4.10 -2.31 11.59
N ASN A 170 -5.15 -2.53 12.39
CA ASN A 170 -4.98 -2.63 13.83
C ASN A 170 -4.14 -3.86 14.25
N LEU A 171 -4.35 -5.01 13.61
CA LEU A 171 -3.50 -6.20 13.83
C LEU A 171 -2.03 -5.93 13.46
N MET A 172 -1.80 -5.18 12.37
CA MET A 172 -0.46 -4.83 11.93
C MET A 172 0.25 -3.85 12.87
N GLU A 173 -0.47 -2.91 13.47
CA GLU A 173 0.05 -2.02 14.52
C GLU A 173 0.46 -2.79 15.78
N GLU A 174 -0.29 -3.85 16.13
CA GLU A 174 -0.07 -4.67 17.32
C GLU A 174 0.88 -5.86 17.10
N LYS A 175 1.39 -6.03 15.87
CA LYS A 175 2.22 -7.16 15.45
C LYS A 175 3.44 -7.36 16.34
N ASP A 176 4.16 -6.30 16.69
CA ASP A 176 5.38 -6.40 17.49
C ASP A 176 5.08 -6.87 18.92
N LYS A 177 3.94 -6.45 19.49
CA LYS A 177 3.50 -6.94 20.80
C LYS A 177 3.19 -8.42 20.71
N LEU A 178 2.41 -8.85 19.72
CA LEU A 178 2.10 -10.26 19.49
C LEU A 178 3.36 -11.12 19.36
N LEU A 179 4.37 -10.66 18.60
CA LEU A 179 5.64 -11.37 18.40
C LEU A 179 6.50 -11.47 19.67
N SER A 180 6.31 -10.56 20.63
CA SER A 180 7.01 -10.59 21.92
C SER A 180 6.41 -11.57 22.93
N ARG A 181 5.20 -12.07 22.66
CA ARG A 181 4.47 -13.00 23.53
C ARG A 181 4.99 -14.42 23.35
N ASN A 182 4.93 -15.21 24.43
CA ASN A 182 5.13 -16.65 24.35
C ASN A 182 3.80 -17.35 24.60
N PHE A 183 3.44 -18.32 23.77
CA PHE A 183 2.25 -19.14 23.97
C PHE A 183 2.66 -20.58 24.29
N LEU A 184 1.83 -21.26 25.08
CA LEU A 184 2.06 -22.66 25.43
C LEU A 184 1.76 -23.55 24.21
N PRO A 185 2.45 -24.70 24.04
CA PRO A 185 2.19 -25.60 22.92
C PRO A 185 0.73 -26.05 22.79
N ASP A 186 0.04 -26.30 23.91
CA ASP A 186 -1.37 -26.68 23.89
C ASP A 186 -2.29 -25.53 23.47
N ASP A 187 -1.90 -24.28 23.74
CA ASP A 187 -2.65 -23.09 23.29
C ASP A 187 -2.59 -22.94 21.76
N TYR A 188 -1.44 -23.21 21.13
CA TYR A 188 -1.36 -23.30 19.66
C TYR A 188 -2.26 -24.38 19.09
N LYS A 189 -2.26 -25.57 19.70
CA LYS A 189 -3.09 -26.69 19.25
C LYS A 189 -4.57 -26.35 19.35
N THR A 190 -5.01 -25.78 20.47
CA THR A 190 -6.40 -25.38 20.69
C THR A 190 -6.81 -24.25 19.75
N ALA A 191 -5.99 -23.21 19.62
CA ALA A 191 -6.28 -22.07 18.75
C ALA A 191 -6.41 -22.49 17.26
N PHE A 192 -5.47 -23.27 16.74
CA PHE A 192 -5.53 -23.75 15.35
C PHE A 192 -6.69 -24.73 15.14
N GLY A 193 -6.94 -25.62 16.12
CA GLY A 193 -8.08 -26.54 16.06
C GLY A 193 -9.43 -25.81 16.07
N LEU A 194 -9.56 -24.79 16.93
CA LEU A 194 -10.74 -23.92 16.98
C LEU A 194 -10.98 -23.23 15.64
N LEU A 195 -9.94 -22.65 15.06
CA LEU A 195 -9.98 -21.95 13.77
C LEU A 195 -10.47 -22.87 12.64
N PHE A 196 -9.88 -24.06 12.50
CA PHE A 196 -10.28 -24.99 11.44
C PHE A 196 -11.66 -25.59 11.66
N LYS A 197 -12.04 -25.86 12.92
CA LYS A 197 -13.39 -26.32 13.23
C LYS A 197 -14.44 -25.25 12.97
N PHE A 198 -14.14 -23.99 13.28
CA PHE A 198 -15.02 -22.86 12.95
C PHE A 198 -15.24 -22.76 11.44
N ARG A 199 -14.15 -22.85 10.65
CA ARG A 199 -14.22 -22.87 9.17
C ARG A 199 -15.07 -24.03 8.66
N GLU A 200 -14.86 -25.25 9.17
CA GLU A 200 -15.66 -26.42 8.78
C GLU A 200 -17.15 -26.23 9.12
N GLU A 201 -17.48 -25.65 10.27
CA GLU A 201 -18.87 -25.34 10.61
C GLU A 201 -19.47 -24.26 9.70
N LYS A 202 -18.69 -23.23 9.33
CA LYS A 202 -19.12 -22.19 8.39
C LYS A 202 -19.47 -22.79 7.03
N GLU A 203 -18.59 -23.65 6.50
CA GLU A 203 -18.82 -24.38 5.24
C GLU A 203 -20.06 -25.27 5.24
N GLN A 204 -20.48 -25.78 6.40
CA GLN A 204 -21.70 -26.58 6.53
C GLN A 204 -22.97 -25.72 6.63
N LYS A 205 -22.87 -24.50 7.16
CA LYS A 205 -24.02 -23.62 7.44
C LYS A 205 -24.33 -22.66 6.30
N GLU A 206 -23.35 -22.29 5.48
CA GLU A 206 -23.48 -21.25 4.46
C GLU A 206 -23.42 -21.78 3.02
N GLU A 207 -24.25 -21.20 2.14
CA GLU A 207 -24.24 -21.51 0.72
C GLU A 207 -23.13 -20.70 0.02
N ASN A 208 -21.97 -21.32 -0.22
CA ASN A 208 -20.74 -20.71 -0.79
C ASN A 208 -20.04 -19.72 0.16
N PRO A 209 -19.43 -20.20 1.25
CA PRO A 209 -18.62 -19.33 2.09
C PRO A 209 -17.44 -18.79 1.29
N GLU A 210 -17.33 -17.47 1.15
CA GLU A 210 -16.05 -16.88 0.82
C GLU A 210 -15.10 -17.08 2.00
N ASP A 211 -13.91 -17.61 1.75
CA ASP A 211 -12.91 -17.86 2.79
C ASP A 211 -12.12 -16.57 3.13
N LEU A 212 -12.88 -15.48 3.26
CA LEU A 212 -12.37 -14.18 3.67
C LEU A 212 -11.77 -14.26 5.08
N PHE A 213 -12.33 -15.13 5.93
CA PHE A 213 -11.82 -15.40 7.27
C PHE A 213 -10.38 -15.91 7.25
N MET A 214 -10.07 -16.97 6.50
CA MET A 214 -8.70 -17.47 6.39
C MET A 214 -7.75 -16.44 5.77
N THR A 215 -8.23 -15.64 4.83
CA THR A 215 -7.46 -14.55 4.22
C THR A 215 -7.06 -13.51 5.26
N MET A 216 -7.99 -13.10 6.12
CA MET A 216 -7.76 -12.11 7.18
C MET A 216 -6.84 -12.62 8.28
N ILE A 217 -6.94 -13.90 8.64
CA ILE A 217 -6.12 -14.49 9.72
C ILE A 217 -4.77 -15.00 9.23
N ALA A 218 -4.52 -15.11 7.92
CA ALA A 218 -3.27 -15.63 7.37
C ALA A 218 -2.04 -14.85 7.86
N ASP A 219 -2.11 -13.52 7.91
CA ASP A 219 -0.99 -12.69 8.39
C ASP A 219 -0.74 -12.87 9.89
N LEU A 220 -1.81 -13.05 10.69
CA LEU A 220 -1.70 -13.42 12.11
C LEU A 220 -1.00 -14.79 12.25
N LEU A 221 -1.45 -15.79 11.49
CA LEU A 221 -0.88 -17.14 11.50
C LEU A 221 0.60 -17.12 11.12
N ILE A 222 0.98 -16.35 10.09
CA ILE A 222 2.39 -16.15 9.72
C ILE A 222 3.18 -15.54 10.88
N ALA A 223 2.62 -14.57 11.62
CA ALA A 223 3.29 -13.96 12.75
C ALA A 223 3.49 -14.94 13.92
N VAL A 224 2.48 -15.73 14.29
CA VAL A 224 2.53 -16.59 15.48
C VAL A 224 3.22 -17.94 15.24
N ILE A 225 3.21 -18.44 13.99
CA ILE A 225 3.93 -19.65 13.59
C ILE A 225 5.39 -19.25 13.34
N ASN A 226 6.19 -19.12 14.39
CA ASN A 226 7.55 -18.56 14.28
C ASN A 226 8.68 -19.58 14.47
N ASN A 227 8.34 -20.86 14.69
CA ASN A 227 9.30 -21.93 14.91
C ASN A 227 8.80 -23.24 14.28
N LYS A 228 9.67 -24.26 14.30
CA LYS A 228 9.44 -25.55 13.67
C LYS A 228 8.31 -26.32 14.35
N GLU A 229 8.24 -26.30 15.66
CA GLU A 229 7.27 -27.03 16.48
C GLU A 229 5.84 -26.54 16.17
N ASN A 230 5.63 -25.22 16.18
CA ASN A 230 4.33 -24.60 15.89
C ASN A 230 3.91 -24.85 14.43
N ALA A 231 4.87 -24.80 13.49
CA ALA A 231 4.60 -25.11 12.08
C ALA A 231 4.18 -26.57 11.89
N GLN A 232 4.79 -27.51 12.62
CA GLN A 232 4.39 -28.91 12.59
C GLN A 232 3.00 -29.14 13.17
N VAL A 233 2.66 -28.49 14.29
CA VAL A 233 1.30 -28.55 14.88
C VAL A 233 0.26 -28.01 13.89
N PHE A 234 0.51 -26.83 13.33
CA PHE A 234 -0.37 -26.23 12.32
C PHE A 234 -0.55 -27.15 11.10
N TRP A 235 0.55 -27.66 10.56
CA TRP A 235 0.54 -28.57 9.40
C TRP A 235 -0.24 -29.86 9.69
N GLN A 236 -0.07 -30.46 10.87
CA GLN A 236 -0.79 -31.67 11.25
C GLN A 236 -2.30 -31.41 11.32
N LEU A 237 -2.72 -30.33 12.00
CA LEU A 237 -4.13 -29.97 12.13
C LEU A 237 -4.74 -29.61 10.77
N ALA A 238 -4.03 -28.87 9.92
CA ALA A 238 -4.52 -28.55 8.58
C ALA A 238 -4.81 -29.82 7.76
N ASN A 239 -3.95 -30.85 7.88
CA ASN A 239 -4.20 -32.14 7.21
C ASN A 239 -5.36 -32.93 7.84
N GLU A 240 -5.50 -32.88 9.18
CA GLU A 240 -6.60 -33.54 9.91
C GLU A 240 -7.96 -32.97 9.50
N PHE A 241 -8.07 -31.65 9.45
CA PHE A 241 -9.26 -30.90 9.03
C PHE A 241 -9.37 -30.75 7.50
N ARG A 242 -8.43 -31.32 6.72
CA ARG A 242 -8.40 -31.29 5.25
C ARG A 242 -8.45 -29.88 4.63
N ILE A 243 -7.79 -28.92 5.29
CA ILE A 243 -7.67 -27.55 4.81
C ILE A 243 -6.75 -27.50 3.60
N ASP A 244 -7.23 -27.01 2.46
CA ASP A 244 -6.39 -26.80 1.27
C ASP A 244 -5.57 -25.51 1.40
N LEU A 245 -4.43 -25.61 2.07
CA LEU A 245 -3.52 -24.48 2.27
C LEU A 245 -2.97 -23.88 0.96
N LYS A 246 -3.18 -24.52 -0.21
CA LYS A 246 -2.80 -23.93 -1.50
C LYS A 246 -3.58 -22.65 -1.82
N GLU A 247 -4.77 -22.49 -1.25
CA GLU A 247 -5.55 -21.25 -1.33
C GLU A 247 -4.86 -20.08 -0.62
N PHE A 248 -3.90 -20.37 0.28
CA PHE A 248 -3.13 -19.38 1.04
C PHE A 248 -1.61 -19.55 0.80
N PRO A 249 -1.09 -19.26 -0.42
CA PRO A 249 0.30 -19.56 -0.79
C PRO A 249 1.36 -19.04 0.18
N ARG A 250 1.20 -17.80 0.67
CA ARG A 250 2.17 -17.16 1.57
C ARG A 250 2.25 -17.86 2.92
N LEU A 251 1.10 -18.21 3.50
CA LEU A 251 1.02 -18.98 4.74
C LEU A 251 1.59 -20.39 4.54
N LEU A 252 1.24 -21.06 3.44
CA LEU A 252 1.76 -22.37 3.10
C LEU A 252 3.29 -22.38 2.98
N ASN A 253 3.87 -21.42 2.25
CA ASN A 253 5.32 -21.24 2.11
C ASN A 253 6.00 -21.01 3.46
N HIS A 254 5.40 -20.18 4.31
CA HIS A 254 5.91 -19.89 5.64
C HIS A 254 5.96 -21.14 6.53
N VAL A 255 4.84 -21.88 6.62
CA VAL A 255 4.72 -23.11 7.41
C VAL A 255 5.74 -24.15 6.93
N VAL A 256 5.75 -24.46 5.63
CA VAL A 256 6.63 -25.52 5.10
C VAL A 256 8.10 -25.11 5.09
N GLY A 257 8.39 -23.80 5.05
CA GLY A 257 9.73 -23.25 5.21
C GLY A 257 10.31 -23.48 6.61
N LEU A 258 9.48 -23.36 7.64
CA LEU A 258 9.88 -23.58 9.05
C LEU A 258 10.07 -25.05 9.41
N MET A 259 9.45 -25.98 8.68
CA MET A 259 9.56 -27.43 8.96
C MET A 259 10.96 -28.02 8.69
N ASP A 260 11.86 -27.27 8.06
CA ASP A 260 13.22 -27.70 7.69
C ASP A 260 13.22 -28.98 6.80
N ASN A 261 12.21 -29.12 5.94
CA ASN A 261 12.12 -30.20 4.96
C ASN A 261 12.19 -29.63 3.55
N LYS A 262 13.41 -29.45 3.05
CA LYS A 262 13.61 -28.77 1.76
C LYS A 262 12.96 -29.49 0.58
N LYS A 263 12.92 -30.83 0.60
CA LYS A 263 12.28 -31.63 -0.46
C LYS A 263 10.77 -31.37 -0.50
N LEU A 264 10.13 -31.39 0.67
CA LEU A 264 8.71 -31.08 0.80
C LEU A 264 8.42 -29.63 0.38
N TRP A 265 9.24 -28.69 0.85
CA TRP A 265 9.12 -27.29 0.48
C TRP A 265 9.16 -27.09 -1.04
N VAL A 266 10.15 -27.68 -1.74
CA VAL A 266 10.24 -27.56 -3.20
C VAL A 266 8.99 -28.15 -3.87
N GLN A 267 8.58 -29.35 -3.49
CA GLN A 267 7.41 -30.01 -4.06
C GLN A 267 6.14 -29.16 -3.91
N ILE A 268 5.93 -28.56 -2.74
CA ILE A 268 4.76 -27.73 -2.45
C ILE A 268 4.84 -26.41 -3.21
N MET A 269 5.98 -25.72 -3.18
CA MET A 269 6.17 -24.47 -3.90
C MET A 269 6.00 -24.64 -5.42
N GLU A 270 6.42 -25.78 -5.98
CA GLU A 270 6.14 -26.10 -7.38
C GLU A 270 4.64 -26.24 -7.67
N SER A 271 3.87 -26.79 -6.73
CA SER A 271 2.43 -26.99 -6.91
C SER A 271 1.62 -25.69 -6.89
N ILE A 272 2.17 -24.63 -6.32
CA ILE A 272 1.54 -23.29 -6.23
C ILE A 272 2.27 -22.23 -7.07
N PHE A 273 3.22 -22.64 -7.90
CA PHE A 273 3.99 -21.72 -8.74
C PHE A 273 3.05 -20.92 -9.67
N LEU A 274 3.26 -19.60 -9.74
CA LEU A 274 2.43 -18.62 -10.46
C LEU A 274 1.04 -18.35 -9.87
N GLN A 275 0.72 -18.86 -8.68
CA GLN A 275 -0.48 -18.45 -7.94
C GLN A 275 -0.25 -17.10 -7.24
N ASP A 276 0.86 -16.98 -6.51
CA ASP A 276 1.26 -15.75 -5.81
C ASP A 276 2.69 -15.32 -6.22
N TYR A 277 2.92 -14.00 -6.29
CA TYR A 277 4.19 -13.43 -6.74
C TYR A 277 5.34 -13.76 -5.78
N GLN A 278 5.14 -13.52 -4.49
CA GLN A 278 6.21 -13.63 -3.50
C GLN A 278 6.70 -15.07 -3.36
N THR A 279 5.77 -16.02 -3.26
CA THR A 279 6.09 -17.45 -3.20
C THR A 279 6.77 -17.95 -4.47
N SER A 280 6.34 -17.46 -5.64
CA SER A 280 6.97 -17.77 -6.91
C SER A 280 8.38 -17.18 -6.99
N GLU A 281 8.60 -15.96 -6.50
CA GLU A 281 9.93 -15.36 -6.41
C GLU A 281 10.85 -16.18 -5.50
N ASP A 282 10.36 -16.63 -4.34
CA ASP A 282 11.14 -17.46 -3.40
C ASP A 282 11.59 -18.78 -4.04
N LEU A 283 10.69 -19.45 -4.78
CA LEU A 283 11.01 -20.66 -5.53
C LEU A 283 12.05 -20.38 -6.63
N MET A 284 11.87 -19.30 -7.38
CA MET A 284 12.80 -18.89 -8.43
C MET A 284 14.17 -18.52 -7.84
N ALA A 285 14.23 -17.86 -6.69
CA ALA A 285 15.46 -17.54 -5.98
C ALA A 285 16.19 -18.81 -5.53
N TYR A 286 15.45 -19.82 -5.07
CA TYR A 286 16.00 -21.13 -4.76
C TYR A 286 16.60 -21.81 -6.00
N TYR A 287 15.87 -21.84 -7.11
CA TYR A 287 16.38 -22.45 -8.35
C TYR A 287 17.59 -21.70 -8.92
N PHE A 288 17.60 -20.37 -8.88
CA PHE A 288 18.75 -19.60 -9.31
C PHE A 288 20.03 -19.96 -8.56
N LYS A 289 19.92 -20.23 -7.25
CA LYS A 289 21.05 -20.60 -6.39
C LYS A 289 21.46 -22.07 -6.55
N SER A 290 20.51 -22.98 -6.68
CA SER A 290 20.75 -24.43 -6.56
C SER A 290 20.65 -25.22 -7.86
N GLN A 291 19.81 -24.80 -8.82
CA GLN A 291 19.44 -25.55 -10.03
C GLN A 291 19.18 -24.56 -11.17
N LYS A 292 20.27 -24.01 -11.74
CA LYS A 292 20.21 -22.91 -12.71
C LYS A 292 19.43 -23.28 -13.98
N GLU A 293 19.49 -24.53 -14.40
CA GLU A 293 18.78 -25.04 -15.56
C GLU A 293 17.26 -24.90 -15.38
N ILE A 294 16.72 -25.38 -14.24
CA ILE A 294 15.29 -25.26 -13.90
C ILE A 294 14.87 -23.79 -13.79
N PHE A 295 15.74 -22.95 -13.23
CA PHE A 295 15.50 -21.50 -13.20
C PHE A 295 15.29 -20.94 -14.61
N GLN A 296 16.17 -21.25 -15.56
CA GLN A 296 16.05 -20.75 -16.94
C GLN A 296 14.78 -21.27 -17.62
N GLU A 297 14.40 -22.53 -17.37
CA GLU A 297 13.18 -23.13 -17.92
C GLU A 297 11.90 -22.42 -17.42
N LYS A 298 11.85 -22.07 -16.13
CA LYS A 298 10.67 -21.45 -15.51
C LYS A 298 10.62 -19.93 -15.63
N ALA A 299 11.76 -19.26 -15.87
CA ALA A 299 11.85 -17.80 -15.85
C ALA A 299 10.93 -17.11 -16.87
N THR A 300 10.72 -17.70 -18.04
CA THR A 300 9.80 -17.15 -19.05
C THR A 300 8.36 -17.12 -18.53
N ALA A 301 7.88 -18.22 -17.95
CA ALA A 301 6.51 -18.30 -17.41
C ALA A 301 6.32 -17.35 -16.22
N PHE A 302 7.33 -17.23 -15.36
CA PHE A 302 7.34 -16.27 -14.24
C PHE A 302 7.22 -14.82 -14.74
N PHE A 303 8.03 -14.44 -15.73
CA PHE A 303 7.96 -13.11 -16.32
C PHE A 303 6.61 -12.83 -16.98
N GLU A 304 6.09 -13.77 -17.77
CA GLU A 304 4.82 -13.57 -18.48
C GLU A 304 3.63 -13.36 -17.54
N LYS A 305 3.63 -14.04 -16.38
CA LYS A 305 2.59 -13.88 -15.36
C LYS A 305 2.73 -12.55 -14.60
N TYR A 306 3.96 -12.15 -14.23
CA TYR A 306 4.23 -11.02 -13.33
C TYR A 306 5.15 -9.97 -13.97
N LYS A 307 4.74 -9.43 -15.13
CA LYS A 307 5.61 -8.59 -15.98
C LYS A 307 6.15 -7.34 -15.27
N TYR A 308 5.34 -6.73 -14.41
CA TYR A 308 5.67 -5.46 -13.75
C TYR A 308 6.57 -5.70 -12.52
N GLU A 309 6.23 -6.71 -11.73
CA GLU A 309 6.86 -7.03 -10.45
C GLU A 309 8.21 -7.72 -10.65
N SER A 310 8.26 -8.68 -11.58
CA SER A 310 9.42 -9.56 -11.76
C SER A 310 10.62 -8.90 -12.44
N TYR A 311 10.49 -7.70 -13.03
CA TYR A 311 11.58 -7.01 -13.74
C TYR A 311 12.83 -6.91 -12.86
N THR A 312 12.69 -6.37 -11.65
CA THR A 312 13.81 -6.11 -10.75
C THR A 312 14.49 -7.41 -10.34
N PHE A 313 13.70 -8.48 -10.17
CA PHE A 313 14.22 -9.78 -9.81
C PHE A 313 14.95 -10.47 -10.97
N LEU A 314 14.39 -10.46 -12.18
CA LEU A 314 14.88 -11.23 -13.32
C LEU A 314 15.98 -10.55 -14.13
N ALA A 315 15.98 -9.22 -14.26
CA ALA A 315 16.83 -8.49 -15.21
C ALA A 315 18.32 -8.85 -15.09
N GLU A 316 18.81 -9.05 -13.86
CA GLU A 316 20.22 -9.39 -13.60
C GLU A 316 20.49 -10.90 -13.51
N LYS A 317 19.44 -11.72 -13.44
CA LYS A 317 19.55 -13.18 -13.21
C LYS A 317 19.40 -14.00 -14.48
N VAL A 318 18.73 -13.47 -15.50
CA VAL A 318 18.63 -14.12 -16.81
C VAL A 318 19.90 -13.91 -17.63
N LYS A 319 20.16 -14.82 -18.58
CA LYS A 319 21.32 -14.68 -19.48
C LYS A 319 21.19 -13.41 -20.32
N LYS A 320 22.17 -12.50 -20.22
CA LYS A 320 22.22 -11.29 -21.05
C LYS A 320 22.13 -11.63 -22.54
N GLY A 321 21.33 -10.86 -23.27
CA GLY A 321 21.05 -11.03 -24.70
C GLY A 321 20.16 -12.24 -25.05
N SER A 322 19.69 -13.02 -24.07
CA SER A 322 18.68 -14.04 -24.35
C SER A 322 17.34 -13.42 -24.78
N PRO A 323 16.46 -14.17 -25.49
CA PRO A 323 15.13 -13.68 -25.85
C PRO A 323 14.32 -13.17 -24.64
N LEU A 324 14.41 -13.86 -23.50
CA LEU A 324 13.77 -13.44 -22.26
C LEU A 324 14.36 -12.12 -21.72
N HIS A 325 15.69 -11.99 -21.69
CA HIS A 325 16.34 -10.73 -21.29
C HIS A 325 15.89 -9.55 -22.16
N ILE A 326 15.84 -9.74 -23.47
CA ILE A 326 15.37 -8.71 -24.42
C ILE A 326 13.88 -8.39 -24.16
N SER A 327 13.04 -9.40 -23.88
CA SER A 327 11.62 -9.19 -23.54
C SER A 327 11.44 -8.37 -22.27
N ILE A 328 12.20 -8.69 -21.21
CA ILE A 328 12.21 -7.96 -19.93
C ILE A 328 12.62 -6.49 -20.16
N LEU A 329 13.71 -6.26 -20.90
CA LEU A 329 14.18 -4.91 -21.20
C LEU A 329 13.18 -4.13 -22.07
N LYS A 330 12.56 -4.77 -23.08
CA LYS A 330 11.50 -4.16 -23.89
C LYS A 330 10.30 -3.75 -23.02
N HIS A 331 9.85 -4.61 -22.12
CA HIS A 331 8.75 -4.29 -21.22
C HIS A 331 9.10 -3.10 -20.31
N ALA A 332 10.27 -3.13 -19.67
CA ALA A 332 10.72 -2.04 -18.79
C ALA A 332 10.93 -0.72 -19.53
N ALA A 333 11.47 -0.76 -20.75
CA ALA A 333 11.64 0.43 -21.57
C ALA A 333 10.30 1.01 -22.02
N LEU A 334 9.34 0.19 -22.47
CA LEU A 334 8.11 0.66 -23.11
C LEU A 334 6.93 0.87 -22.16
N LYS A 335 6.82 0.08 -21.09
CA LYS A 335 5.67 0.10 -20.15
C LYS A 335 6.01 0.73 -18.82
N MET A 336 7.25 0.58 -18.35
CA MET A 336 7.72 1.18 -17.09
C MET A 336 8.54 2.46 -17.32
N GLU A 337 8.72 2.88 -18.57
CA GLU A 337 9.42 4.11 -18.98
C GLU A 337 10.84 4.24 -18.40
N ARG A 338 11.58 3.12 -18.33
CA ARG A 338 12.95 3.09 -17.78
C ARG A 338 14.00 3.34 -18.87
N ILE A 339 14.58 4.55 -18.89
CA ILE A 339 15.69 4.92 -19.82
C ILE A 339 16.89 3.98 -19.66
N SER A 340 17.23 3.55 -18.44
CA SER A 340 18.35 2.64 -18.22
C SER A 340 18.13 1.29 -18.91
N ALA A 341 16.90 0.76 -18.87
CA ALA A 341 16.53 -0.46 -19.57
C ALA A 341 16.59 -0.26 -21.10
N PHE A 342 16.13 0.89 -21.60
CA PHE A 342 16.26 1.22 -23.02
C PHE A 342 17.73 1.28 -23.47
N ARG A 343 18.61 1.93 -22.69
CA ARG A 343 20.04 1.99 -23.00
C ARG A 343 20.68 0.62 -23.10
N GLU A 344 20.34 -0.29 -22.17
CA GLU A 344 20.84 -1.66 -22.23
C GLU A 344 20.25 -2.42 -23.43
N LEU A 345 18.94 -2.24 -23.69
CA LEU A 345 18.26 -2.83 -24.84
C LEU A 345 18.91 -2.42 -26.17
N SER A 346 19.33 -1.15 -26.31
CA SER A 346 19.99 -0.61 -27.50
C SER A 346 21.24 -1.40 -27.92
N GLY A 347 21.88 -2.13 -27.00
CA GLY A 347 23.01 -3.01 -27.30
C GLY A 347 22.63 -4.36 -27.92
N PHE A 348 21.34 -4.71 -27.95
CA PHE A 348 20.84 -6.01 -28.40
C PHE A 348 19.87 -5.93 -29.59
N VAL A 349 19.50 -4.73 -30.02
CA VAL A 349 18.59 -4.49 -31.15
C VAL A 349 19.28 -3.67 -32.23
N SER A 350 18.83 -3.82 -33.47
CA SER A 350 19.33 -3.02 -34.59
C SER A 350 18.89 -1.55 -34.49
N GLU A 351 19.53 -0.64 -35.23
CA GLU A 351 19.10 0.77 -35.29
C GLU A 351 17.64 0.92 -35.75
N ASP A 352 17.22 0.13 -36.75
CA ASP A 352 15.85 0.16 -37.25
C ASP A 352 14.85 -0.30 -36.18
N GLU A 353 15.18 -1.35 -35.44
CA GLU A 353 14.37 -1.82 -34.32
C GLU A 353 14.32 -0.78 -33.19
N LYS A 354 15.42 -0.09 -32.88
CA LYS A 354 15.44 1.00 -31.90
C LYS A 354 14.49 2.13 -32.29
N ILE A 355 14.56 2.56 -33.55
CA ILE A 355 13.68 3.61 -34.07
C ILE A 355 12.21 3.18 -33.94
N GLN A 356 11.87 1.97 -34.39
CA GLN A 356 10.52 1.43 -34.27
C GLN A 356 10.04 1.33 -32.82
N LEU A 357 10.92 0.92 -31.90
CA LEU A 357 10.61 0.86 -30.47
C LEU A 357 10.27 2.24 -29.92
N ILE A 358 11.10 3.26 -30.19
CA ILE A 358 10.83 4.62 -29.71
C ILE A 358 9.54 5.18 -30.35
N GLU A 359 9.30 4.93 -31.64
CA GLU A 359 8.09 5.37 -32.34
C GLU A 359 6.81 4.73 -31.79
N SER A 360 6.89 3.50 -31.24
CA SER A 360 5.76 2.80 -30.63
C SER A 360 5.30 3.36 -29.28
N ILE A 361 6.09 4.25 -28.66
CA ILE A 361 5.79 4.86 -27.36
C ILE A 361 4.73 5.95 -27.53
N SER A 362 3.62 5.81 -26.79
CA SER A 362 2.53 6.79 -26.77
C SER A 362 2.85 8.04 -25.94
N ASN A 363 3.57 7.88 -24.83
CA ASN A 363 3.97 9.00 -23.98
C ASN A 363 5.01 9.89 -24.67
N LEU A 364 4.58 11.05 -25.13
CA LEU A 364 5.43 12.00 -25.87
C LEU A 364 6.62 12.52 -25.04
N ARG A 365 6.44 12.73 -23.73
CA ARG A 365 7.50 13.23 -22.85
C ARG A 365 8.65 12.23 -22.79
N TYR A 366 8.33 10.97 -22.55
CA TYR A 366 9.31 9.89 -22.49
C TYR A 366 9.95 9.65 -23.87
N ARG A 367 9.16 9.71 -24.95
CA ARG A 367 9.67 9.58 -26.32
C ARG A 367 10.71 10.65 -26.68
N ILE A 368 10.47 11.91 -26.28
CA ILE A 368 11.45 13.00 -26.46
C ILE A 368 12.75 12.71 -25.69
N GLN A 369 12.66 12.19 -24.46
CA GLN A 369 13.85 11.83 -23.68
C GLN A 369 14.69 10.76 -24.39
N LEU A 370 14.04 9.76 -25.00
CA LEU A 370 14.74 8.73 -25.77
C LEU A 370 15.37 9.27 -27.06
N TRP A 371 14.68 10.11 -27.82
CA TRP A 371 15.28 10.73 -29.01
C TRP A 371 16.47 11.60 -28.68
N ASN A 372 16.40 12.36 -27.59
CA ASN A 372 17.55 13.11 -27.09
C ASN A 372 18.68 12.17 -26.67
N HIS A 373 18.39 11.04 -26.02
CA HIS A 373 19.39 10.04 -25.65
C HIS A 373 20.14 9.50 -26.87
N GLU A 374 19.41 9.16 -27.94
CA GLU A 374 19.95 8.68 -29.22
C GLU A 374 20.48 9.80 -30.12
N LYS A 375 20.50 11.06 -29.64
CA LYS A 375 20.94 12.25 -30.37
C LYS A 375 20.22 12.48 -31.70
N MET A 376 18.98 11.98 -31.81
CA MET A 376 18.11 12.21 -32.96
C MET A 376 17.31 13.50 -32.76
N PHE A 377 18.02 14.63 -32.81
CA PHE A 377 17.45 15.95 -32.49
C PHE A 377 16.35 16.37 -33.47
N ASP A 378 16.45 16.00 -34.75
CA ASP A 378 15.40 16.27 -35.76
C ASP A 378 14.05 15.62 -35.39
N LYS A 379 14.08 14.42 -34.81
CA LYS A 379 12.87 13.73 -34.32
C LYS A 379 12.29 14.41 -33.08
N THR A 380 13.15 14.95 -32.21
CA THR A 380 12.74 15.76 -31.06
C THR A 380 12.06 17.06 -31.53
N GLU A 381 12.69 17.75 -32.47
CA GLU A 381 12.15 18.96 -33.10
C GLU A 381 10.79 18.69 -33.75
N ALA A 382 10.64 17.60 -34.49
CA ALA A 382 9.38 17.23 -35.14
C ALA A 382 8.23 17.07 -34.13
N ILE A 383 8.45 16.34 -33.03
CA ILE A 383 7.42 16.17 -31.99
C ILE A 383 7.02 17.51 -31.37
N ILE A 384 8.00 18.35 -31.01
CA ILE A 384 7.73 19.66 -30.43
C ILE A 384 6.96 20.53 -31.44
N SER A 385 7.38 20.52 -32.70
CA SER A 385 6.74 21.31 -33.76
C SER A 385 5.31 20.86 -34.03
N ASP A 386 5.03 19.56 -34.02
CA ASP A 386 3.69 19.01 -34.24
C ASP A 386 2.76 19.34 -33.06
N GLU A 387 3.25 19.24 -31.82
CA GLU A 387 2.48 19.65 -30.65
C GLU A 387 2.14 21.15 -30.65
N LEU A 388 3.01 21.98 -31.23
CA LEU A 388 2.72 23.40 -31.38
C LEU A 388 1.67 23.70 -32.47
N LYS A 389 1.49 22.82 -33.48
CA LYS A 389 0.49 22.97 -34.55
C LYS A 389 -0.93 22.66 -34.07
N ASP A 390 -1.09 21.59 -33.29
CA ASP A 390 -2.38 21.23 -32.71
C ASP A 390 -2.79 22.29 -31.68
N ASP A 391 -4.08 22.59 -31.47
CA ASP A 391 -4.56 23.44 -30.36
C ASP A 391 -5.15 22.58 -29.24
N PRO A 392 -4.37 21.70 -28.58
CA PRO A 392 -4.92 20.83 -27.57
C PRO A 392 -5.25 21.64 -26.32
N VAL A 393 -6.35 21.26 -25.67
CA VAL A 393 -6.79 21.82 -24.37
C VAL A 393 -5.73 21.60 -23.27
N TYR A 394 -4.78 20.67 -23.47
CA TYR A 394 -3.70 20.35 -22.53
C TYR A 394 -2.39 20.01 -23.26
N ASP A 395 -1.25 20.55 -22.78
CA ASP A 395 0.09 20.24 -23.31
C ASP A 395 0.47 18.77 -23.02
N ARG A 396 0.60 17.94 -24.07
CA ARG A 396 1.02 16.52 -23.95
C ARG A 396 2.52 16.38 -23.67
N ILE A 397 3.29 17.45 -23.85
CA ILE A 397 4.73 17.52 -23.57
C ILE A 397 5.03 18.58 -22.50
N ASP A 398 6.13 18.41 -21.78
CA ASP A 398 6.74 19.52 -21.04
C ASP A 398 7.61 20.33 -22.01
N PHE A 399 7.03 21.35 -22.64
CA PHE A 399 7.74 22.17 -23.62
C PHE A 399 9.06 22.73 -23.06
N THR A 400 9.03 23.23 -21.82
CA THR A 400 10.17 23.90 -21.18
C THR A 400 11.35 22.96 -21.00
N GLN A 401 11.10 21.70 -20.63
CA GLN A 401 12.17 20.72 -20.53
C GLN A 401 12.57 20.16 -21.90
N SER A 402 11.59 19.87 -22.76
CA SER A 402 11.85 19.29 -24.09
C SER A 402 12.68 20.21 -24.97
N ILE A 403 12.44 21.52 -24.96
CA ILE A 403 13.15 22.47 -25.82
C ILE A 403 14.65 22.60 -25.46
N LYS A 404 15.02 22.36 -24.21
CA LYS A 404 16.42 22.43 -23.74
C LYS A 404 17.32 21.42 -24.45
N TYR A 405 16.77 20.28 -24.85
CA TYR A 405 17.51 19.28 -25.63
C TYR A 405 18.00 19.82 -26.98
N LEU A 406 17.36 20.88 -27.52
CA LEU A 406 17.73 21.50 -28.78
C LEU A 406 18.64 22.72 -28.65
N TYR A 407 18.84 23.27 -27.45
CA TYR A 407 19.55 24.54 -27.24
C TYR A 407 20.96 24.56 -27.85
N ASN A 408 21.74 23.51 -27.62
CA ASN A 408 23.10 23.40 -28.16
C ASN A 408 23.17 22.75 -29.56
N PRO A 409 22.51 21.59 -29.82
CA PRO A 409 22.66 20.93 -31.11
C PRO A 409 21.90 21.63 -32.25
N MET A 410 20.81 22.35 -31.96
CA MET A 410 19.96 23.01 -32.96
C MET A 410 19.46 24.39 -32.46
N PRO A 411 20.36 25.35 -32.19
CA PRO A 411 20.02 26.63 -31.56
C PRO A 411 19.00 27.46 -32.36
N GLU A 412 19.04 27.40 -33.71
CA GLU A 412 18.06 28.07 -34.57
C GLU A 412 16.65 27.52 -34.39
N SER A 413 16.53 26.18 -34.40
CA SER A 413 15.25 25.51 -34.19
C SER A 413 14.72 25.74 -32.79
N ALA A 414 15.60 25.73 -31.79
CA ALA A 414 15.23 26.02 -30.40
C ALA A 414 14.59 27.41 -30.24
N ILE A 415 15.19 28.45 -30.84
CA ILE A 415 14.60 29.79 -30.85
C ILE A 415 13.27 29.81 -31.58
N ARG A 416 13.23 29.28 -32.80
CA ARG A 416 12.04 29.33 -33.64
C ARG A 416 10.84 28.69 -32.95
N LEU A 417 11.04 27.53 -32.32
CA LEU A 417 9.99 26.86 -31.54
C LEU A 417 9.62 27.64 -30.27
N THR A 418 10.58 28.29 -29.62
CA THR A 418 10.32 29.18 -28.47
C THR A 418 9.45 30.37 -28.88
N GLU A 419 9.78 31.02 -29.99
CA GLU A 419 9.00 32.13 -30.56
C GLU A 419 7.56 31.71 -30.83
N ILE A 420 7.37 30.57 -31.51
CA ILE A 420 6.04 30.01 -31.78
C ILE A 420 5.26 29.74 -30.49
N LYS A 421 5.88 29.10 -29.48
CA LYS A 421 5.20 28.82 -28.19
C LYS A 421 4.81 30.12 -27.49
N VAL A 422 5.69 31.12 -27.46
CA VAL A 422 5.39 32.42 -26.84
C VAL A 422 4.23 33.11 -27.56
N GLU A 423 4.23 33.17 -28.89
CA GLU A 423 3.12 33.73 -29.65
C GLU A 423 1.80 33.00 -29.40
N LYS A 424 1.85 31.67 -29.32
CA LYS A 424 0.66 30.85 -29.07
C LYS A 424 0.08 31.12 -27.69
N VAL A 425 0.91 31.09 -26.64
CA VAL A 425 0.48 31.41 -25.27
C VAL A 425 -0.10 32.82 -25.20
N LEU A 426 0.49 33.82 -25.87
CA LEU A 426 -0.06 35.18 -25.92
C LEU A 426 -1.41 35.30 -26.64
N LYS A 427 -1.68 34.42 -27.60
CA LYS A 427 -2.93 34.37 -28.35
C LYS A 427 -4.04 33.66 -27.57
N SER A 428 -3.72 32.51 -26.96
CA SER A 428 -4.71 31.68 -26.25
C SER A 428 -4.99 32.16 -24.82
N GLU A 429 -3.96 32.59 -24.08
CA GLU A 429 -4.06 32.89 -22.65
C GLU A 429 -3.48 34.26 -22.29
N ARG A 430 -4.36 35.19 -21.89
CA ARG A 430 -3.99 36.57 -21.53
C ARG A 430 -4.15 36.83 -20.04
N ASN A 431 -3.51 35.99 -19.23
CA ASN A 431 -3.52 36.08 -17.78
C ASN A 431 -2.09 36.17 -17.21
N ARG A 432 -1.97 36.46 -15.91
CA ARG A 432 -0.67 36.66 -15.27
C ARG A 432 0.21 35.41 -15.24
N VAL A 433 -0.40 34.22 -15.13
CA VAL A 433 0.30 32.94 -15.10
C VAL A 433 0.98 32.67 -16.46
N ALA A 434 0.24 32.88 -17.55
CA ALA A 434 0.76 32.78 -18.91
C ALA A 434 1.94 33.76 -19.17
N TYR A 435 1.85 34.98 -18.65
CA TYR A 435 2.94 35.96 -18.77
C TYR A 435 4.18 35.61 -17.96
N GLN A 436 3.99 35.06 -16.75
CA GLN A 436 5.09 34.54 -15.94
C GLN A 436 5.78 33.38 -16.68
N TYR A 437 5.01 32.44 -17.22
CA TYR A 437 5.53 31.33 -18.03
C TYR A 437 6.37 31.83 -19.22
N ILE A 438 5.89 32.83 -19.96
CA ILE A 438 6.63 33.45 -21.07
C ILE A 438 7.95 34.08 -20.58
N ALA A 439 7.91 34.83 -19.47
CA ALA A 439 9.10 35.47 -18.92
C ALA A 439 10.14 34.44 -18.47
N ASP A 440 9.72 33.36 -17.80
CA ASP A 440 10.60 32.27 -17.37
C ASP A 440 11.17 31.49 -18.55
N LEU A 441 10.37 31.28 -19.60
CA LEU A 441 10.82 30.62 -20.83
C LEU A 441 11.88 31.46 -21.55
N LEU A 442 11.65 32.76 -21.73
CA LEU A 442 12.61 33.68 -22.36
C LEU A 442 13.91 33.79 -21.56
N LYS A 443 13.80 33.83 -20.23
CA LYS A 443 14.95 33.81 -19.33
C LYS A 443 15.79 32.55 -19.50
N GLN A 444 15.15 31.38 -19.59
CA GLN A 444 15.86 30.12 -19.84
C GLN A 444 16.51 30.09 -21.22
N SER A 445 15.84 30.62 -22.23
CA SER A 445 16.35 30.68 -23.60
C SER A 445 17.62 31.53 -23.74
N LEU A 446 17.92 32.45 -22.82
CA LEU A 446 19.20 33.19 -22.82
C LEU A 446 20.44 32.28 -22.76
N SER A 447 20.27 31.02 -22.31
CA SER A 447 21.30 30.00 -22.33
C SER A 447 21.60 29.39 -23.71
N ILE A 448 20.77 29.67 -24.73
CA ILE A 448 20.99 29.19 -26.11
C ILE A 448 22.28 29.85 -26.67
N PRO A 449 23.28 29.08 -27.08
CA PRO A 449 24.57 29.64 -27.53
C PRO A 449 24.43 30.54 -28.76
N GLY A 450 24.97 31.77 -28.66
CA GLY A 450 25.04 32.73 -29.77
C GLY A 450 23.73 33.46 -30.08
N LYS A 451 22.73 33.39 -29.20
CA LYS A 451 21.35 33.81 -29.46
C LYS A 451 20.79 34.86 -28.52
N GLN A 452 21.64 35.38 -27.63
CA GLN A 452 21.28 36.37 -26.61
C GLN A 452 20.70 37.64 -27.23
N GLU A 453 21.34 38.20 -28.26
CA GLU A 453 20.87 39.42 -28.93
C GLU A 453 19.47 39.25 -29.54
N TYR A 454 19.22 38.09 -30.16
CA TYR A 454 17.91 37.77 -30.73
C TYR A 454 16.83 37.70 -29.64
N ILE A 455 17.14 37.03 -28.52
CA ILE A 455 16.20 36.92 -27.40
C ILE A 455 15.92 38.28 -26.76
N TYR A 456 16.93 39.13 -26.59
CA TYR A 456 16.72 40.51 -26.13
C TYR A 456 15.88 41.33 -27.13
N SER A 457 16.06 41.12 -28.44
CA SER A 457 15.20 41.73 -29.45
C SER A 457 13.74 41.27 -29.30
N MET A 458 13.51 39.97 -29.11
CA MET A 458 12.18 39.40 -28.87
C MET A 458 11.54 39.93 -27.57
N VAL A 459 12.31 40.01 -26.48
CA VAL A 459 11.87 40.65 -25.21
C VAL A 459 11.46 42.11 -25.45
N ASN A 460 12.27 42.88 -26.20
CA ASN A 460 11.96 44.27 -26.54
C ASN A 460 10.69 44.41 -27.40
N GLN A 461 10.46 43.49 -28.35
CA GLN A 461 9.23 43.47 -29.14
C GLN A 461 8.00 43.19 -28.28
N LEU A 462 8.09 42.21 -27.38
CA LEU A 462 7.00 41.88 -26.45
C LEU A 462 6.73 43.00 -25.44
N TYR A 463 7.77 43.66 -24.94
CA TYR A 463 7.63 44.83 -24.08
C TYR A 463 6.93 45.99 -24.80
N ASN A 464 7.21 46.20 -26.09
CA ASN A 464 6.59 47.26 -26.87
C ASN A 464 5.32 46.82 -27.65
N HIS A 465 4.77 45.65 -27.32
CA HIS A 465 3.60 45.07 -27.97
C HIS A 465 2.36 45.99 -27.86
N LYS A 466 1.54 46.03 -28.91
CA LYS A 466 0.25 46.74 -28.95
C LYS A 466 -0.92 45.78 -29.19
N PRO A 467 -2.02 45.82 -28.39
CA PRO A 467 -2.22 46.70 -27.23
C PRO A 467 -1.23 46.41 -26.10
N ASN A 468 -0.98 47.41 -25.26
CA ASN A 468 -0.04 47.31 -24.14
C ASN A 468 -0.44 46.16 -23.20
N LEU A 469 0.53 45.37 -22.76
CA LEU A 469 0.35 44.28 -21.78
C LEU A 469 1.12 44.59 -20.48
N PRO A 470 0.58 45.41 -19.56
CA PRO A 470 1.30 45.86 -18.36
C PRO A 470 1.79 44.72 -17.47
N ALA A 471 0.96 43.69 -17.27
CA ALA A 471 1.32 42.53 -16.46
C ALA A 471 2.51 41.75 -17.04
N LEU A 472 2.60 41.59 -18.37
CA LEU A 472 3.75 40.97 -19.02
C LEU A 472 5.03 41.80 -18.83
N LYS A 473 4.94 43.13 -18.88
CA LYS A 473 6.10 44.02 -18.60
C LYS A 473 6.65 43.81 -17.21
N ASP A 474 5.76 43.70 -16.22
CA ASP A 474 6.17 43.49 -14.82
C ASP A 474 6.82 42.12 -14.63
N GLU A 475 6.30 41.06 -15.24
CA GLU A 475 6.92 39.73 -15.16
C GLU A 475 8.27 39.67 -15.88
N LEU A 476 8.43 40.33 -17.04
CA LEU A 476 9.73 40.46 -17.73
C LEU A 476 10.78 41.19 -16.86
N ARG A 477 10.40 42.25 -16.14
CA ARG A 477 11.30 42.96 -15.20
C ARG A 477 11.68 42.06 -14.02
N LYS A 478 10.72 41.38 -13.40
CA LYS A 478 10.98 40.45 -12.28
C LYS A 478 11.91 39.31 -12.70
N ALA A 479 11.78 38.82 -13.93
CA ALA A 479 12.65 37.79 -14.47
C ALA A 479 14.11 38.29 -14.69
N GLY A 480 14.34 39.61 -14.64
CA GLY A 480 15.65 40.24 -14.88
C GLY A 480 16.00 40.38 -16.36
N LEU A 481 15.00 40.31 -17.24
CA LEU A 481 15.18 40.40 -18.70
C LEU A 481 15.23 41.86 -19.20
N MET A 482 14.88 42.79 -18.33
CA MET A 482 14.77 44.22 -18.59
C MET A 482 15.28 44.99 -17.37
N VAL A 483 15.98 46.10 -17.61
CA VAL A 483 16.38 47.05 -16.57
C VAL A 483 15.30 48.10 -16.38
#